data_AF-A0A6J8DGB9-F1
#
_entry.id   AF-A0A6J8DGB9-F1
#
_cell.length_a   1.000
_cell.length_b   1.000
_cell.length_c   1.000
_cell.angle_alpha   90.00
_cell.angle_beta   90.00
_cell.angle_gamma   90.00
#
_symmetry.space_group_name_H-M   'P 1'
#
loop_
_entity.id
_entity.type
_entity.pdbx_description
1 polymer ?
#
loop_
_entity_poly.entity_id
_entity_poly.type
_entity_poly.pdbx_seq_one_letter_code
_entity_poly.pdbx_strand_id
1 'polypeptide(L)'
;MSQQKNTYVSYDVKNIPNDWLTNKDILNKINMCINKIQCSKGRQFEVDKLYDNFVEILHSEMNNKLESKVKVLNSTNNRKRRIKKPWWNDNLTNKWNNVCMAENDYVTCKQGTLKQQLRKHFVDKRKDFDRLTQKYKRQYWYRCLEELVNFNDNDPKQFWRRIGQTGIGNESQICIPNEVTLDDGTISNNLETILSKWKKQFSQFIEPKYKETTIDEVHKVVMNAKNCKSAGIDLIQAELCKNISIISILHKLFNLCFSSGNVPNMWNKGIITPIPKCSTSDPRDPLSYRGITLAPFAYKMYCSILNERLVKWLDEMEIVNDEQNGFMNDRSTIDHISTTTSIIETRKKM
;
A
#
# COMPACT_ATOMS: atom_id res chain seq x y z
N MET A 1 -30.47 16.92 7.38
CA MET A 1 -29.15 16.77 8.03
C MET A 1 -28.09 17.32 7.08
N SER A 2 -27.50 18.45 7.44
CA SER A 2 -26.45 19.13 6.71
C SER A 2 -25.24 18.20 6.51
N GLN A 3 -24.92 17.90 5.25
CA GLN A 3 -23.65 17.27 4.91
C GLN A 3 -22.54 18.27 5.27
N GLN A 4 -21.83 18.05 6.38
CA GLN A 4 -20.56 18.73 6.63
C GLN A 4 -19.65 18.41 5.44
N LYS A 5 -19.40 19.41 4.59
CA LYS A 5 -18.40 19.30 3.54
C LYS A 5 -17.06 19.18 4.24
N ASN A 6 -16.40 18.02 4.14
CA ASN A 6 -15.03 17.86 4.61
C ASN A 6 -14.15 18.86 3.85
N THR A 7 -13.73 19.92 4.52
CA THR A 7 -12.71 20.85 4.05
C THR A 7 -11.36 20.34 4.53
N TYR A 8 -10.34 20.40 3.67
CA TYR A 8 -8.97 20.20 4.10
C TYR A 8 -8.12 21.38 3.65
N VAL A 9 -7.19 21.77 4.52
CA VAL A 9 -6.24 22.85 4.26
C VAL A 9 -5.05 22.27 3.52
N SER A 10 -4.72 22.84 2.37
CA SER A 10 -3.54 22.49 1.58
C SER A 10 -2.61 23.70 1.58
N TYR A 11 -1.35 23.51 1.97
CA TYR A 11 -0.34 24.57 1.94
C TYR A 11 0.40 24.56 0.60
N ASP A 12 0.85 25.73 0.13
CA ASP A 12 1.72 25.82 -1.04
C ASP A 12 3.18 25.55 -0.65
N VAL A 13 3.58 24.28 -0.69
CA VAL A 13 4.96 23.84 -0.37
C VAL A 13 5.94 24.02 -1.53
N LYS A 14 5.52 24.59 -2.67
CA LYS A 14 6.43 24.88 -3.78
C LYS A 14 7.24 26.16 -3.55
N ASN A 15 6.67 27.09 -2.78
CA ASN A 15 7.24 28.41 -2.51
C ASN A 15 7.56 28.53 -1.01
N ILE A 16 8.44 27.65 -0.51
CA ILE A 16 8.89 27.73 0.90
C ILE A 16 9.80 28.96 1.04
N PRO A 17 9.50 29.89 1.97
CA PRO A 17 10.34 31.07 2.19
C PRO A 17 11.78 30.73 2.58
N ASN A 18 12.74 31.57 2.19
CA ASN A 18 14.17 31.37 2.53
C ASN A 18 14.45 31.40 4.04
N ASP A 19 13.56 32.03 4.82
CA ASP A 19 13.62 32.12 6.27
C ASP A 19 12.82 31.00 6.97
N TRP A 20 12.51 29.91 6.26
CA TRP A 20 11.83 28.73 6.81
C TRP A 20 12.60 28.13 7.99
N LEU A 21 11.96 28.06 9.18
CA LEU A 21 12.54 27.53 10.41
C LEU A 21 13.78 28.29 10.92
N THR A 22 13.96 29.55 10.53
CA THR A 22 15.09 30.39 11.01
C THR A 22 14.72 31.32 12.18
N ASN A 23 13.43 31.43 12.52
CA ASN A 23 12.97 32.28 13.61
C ASN A 23 13.53 31.78 14.96
N LYS A 24 14.08 32.69 15.78
CA LYS A 24 14.62 32.39 17.12
C LYS A 24 13.63 31.62 18.01
N ASP A 25 12.34 31.98 17.99
CA ASP A 25 11.34 31.29 18.81
C ASP A 25 11.15 29.84 18.40
N ILE A 26 11.24 29.58 17.10
CA ILE A 26 11.10 28.23 16.53
C ILE A 26 12.36 27.43 16.78
N LEU A 27 13.54 28.02 16.61
CA LEU A 27 14.80 27.39 16.97
C LEU A 27 14.83 27.02 18.46
N ASN A 28 14.30 27.89 19.33
CA ASN A 28 14.13 27.57 20.76
C ASN A 28 13.18 26.38 20.96
N LYS A 29 12.02 26.35 20.29
CA LYS A 29 11.09 25.20 20.35
C LYS A 29 11.74 23.91 19.84
N ILE A 30 12.53 23.99 18.78
CA ILE A 30 13.28 22.86 18.22
C ILE A 30 14.31 22.35 19.22
N ASN A 31 15.11 23.24 19.82
CA ASN A 31 16.09 22.86 20.84
C ASN A 31 15.42 22.26 22.08
N MET A 32 14.29 22.82 22.51
CA MET A 32 13.48 22.23 23.59
C MET A 32 12.94 20.84 23.23
N CYS A 33 12.51 20.64 21.98
CA CYS A 33 12.06 19.34 21.49
C CYS A 33 13.21 18.32 21.54
N ILE A 34 14.39 18.68 21.02
CA ILE A 34 15.60 17.85 21.06
C ILE A 34 15.96 17.45 22.51
N ASN A 35 15.99 18.43 23.42
CA ASN A 35 16.31 18.17 24.83
C ASN A 35 15.27 17.23 25.48
N LYS A 36 13.97 17.39 25.18
CA LYS A 36 12.92 16.49 25.67
C LYS A 36 13.08 15.07 25.12
N ILE A 37 13.48 14.91 23.86
CA ILE A 37 13.75 13.59 23.26
C ILE A 37 14.93 12.92 23.97
N GLN A 38 16.02 13.66 24.21
CA GLN A 38 17.22 13.13 24.86
C GLN A 38 17.01 12.72 26.33
N CYS A 39 16.15 13.44 27.05
CA CYS A 39 15.81 13.12 28.44
C CYS A 39 14.71 12.04 28.58
N SER A 40 14.13 11.58 27.47
CA SER A 40 13.04 10.61 27.46
C SER A 40 13.51 9.21 27.87
N LYS A 41 12.65 8.46 28.56
CA LYS A 41 12.88 7.03 28.82
C LYS A 41 12.35 6.15 27.70
N GLY A 42 11.75 6.74 26.66
CA GLY A 42 11.24 6.02 25.50
C GLY A 42 9.95 5.24 25.79
N ARG A 43 9.17 5.64 26.81
CA ARG A 43 7.85 5.04 27.05
C ARG A 43 6.88 5.46 25.95
N GLN A 44 5.94 4.60 25.56
CA GLN A 44 5.00 4.86 24.45
C GLN A 44 4.33 6.24 24.51
N PHE A 45 3.76 6.61 25.67
CA PHE A 45 3.14 7.93 25.86
C PHE A 45 4.13 9.10 25.66
N GLU A 46 5.39 8.94 26.06
CA GLU A 46 6.42 9.96 25.87
C GLU A 46 6.76 10.08 24.38
N VAL A 47 6.95 8.96 23.69
CA VAL A 47 7.24 8.92 22.24
C VAL A 47 6.11 9.59 21.44
N ASP A 48 4.86 9.29 21.77
CA ASP A 48 3.68 9.92 21.15
C ASP A 48 3.70 11.44 21.35
N LYS A 49 3.85 11.89 22.61
CA LYS A 49 3.88 13.32 22.93
C LYS A 49 5.05 14.05 22.27
N LEU A 50 6.21 13.42 22.18
CA LEU A 50 7.38 13.99 21.49
C LEU A 50 7.12 14.17 20.00
N TYR A 51 6.47 13.18 19.37
CA TYR A 51 6.08 13.29 17.96
C TYR A 51 5.01 14.37 17.74
N ASP A 52 4.00 14.45 18.61
CA ASP A 52 2.97 15.49 18.53
C ASP A 52 3.60 16.89 18.66
N ASN A 53 4.52 17.10 19.61
CA ASN A 53 5.27 18.37 19.71
C ASN A 53 6.04 18.70 18.42
N PHE A 54 6.67 17.70 17.79
CA PHE A 54 7.37 17.87 16.53
C PHE A 54 6.42 18.31 15.41
N VAL A 55 5.25 17.67 15.30
CA VAL A 55 4.22 18.01 14.32
C VAL A 55 3.68 19.42 14.57
N GLU A 56 3.42 19.78 15.82
CA GLU A 56 2.95 21.12 16.23
C GLU A 56 3.93 22.22 15.85
N ILE A 57 5.25 22.00 16.01
CA ILE A 57 6.26 22.97 15.58
C ILE A 57 6.12 23.26 14.08
N LEU A 58 6.06 22.22 13.26
CA LEU A 58 5.91 22.37 11.81
C LEU A 58 4.57 23.01 11.44
N HIS A 59 3.47 22.55 12.03
CA HIS A 59 2.15 23.14 11.76
C HIS A 59 2.08 24.62 12.16
N SER A 60 2.70 24.99 13.27
CA SER A 60 2.75 26.40 13.70
C SER A 60 3.50 27.26 12.69
N GLU A 61 4.61 26.79 12.14
CA GLU A 61 5.37 27.51 11.13
C GLU A 61 4.64 27.54 9.77
N MET A 62 4.02 26.42 9.38
CA MET A 62 3.21 26.32 8.16
C MET A 62 2.07 27.34 8.18
N ASN A 63 1.34 27.44 9.30
CA ASN A 63 0.23 28.39 9.46
C ASN A 63 0.67 29.85 9.42
N ASN A 64 1.90 30.13 9.88
CA ASN A 64 2.41 31.50 9.94
C ASN A 64 3.00 31.96 8.60
N LYS A 65 3.67 31.07 7.85
CA LYS A 65 4.51 31.45 6.71
C LYS A 65 4.01 30.99 5.34
N LEU A 66 3.16 29.96 5.28
CA LEU A 66 2.72 29.40 4.01
C LEU A 66 1.31 29.84 3.68
N GLU A 67 1.09 30.21 2.42
CA GLU A 67 -0.26 30.41 1.92
C GLU A 67 -1.05 29.11 1.97
N SER A 68 -2.24 29.17 2.56
CA SER A 68 -3.14 28.03 2.69
C SER A 68 -4.31 28.16 1.72
N LYS A 69 -4.64 27.05 1.04
CA LYS A 69 -5.81 26.92 0.19
C LYS A 69 -6.77 25.96 0.84
N VAL A 70 -7.94 26.47 1.26
CA VAL A 70 -9.04 25.62 1.71
C VAL A 70 -9.63 24.93 0.49
N LYS A 71 -9.40 23.63 0.37
CA LYS A 71 -10.03 22.82 -0.67
C LYS A 71 -11.35 22.29 -0.14
N VAL A 72 -12.44 22.77 -0.73
CA VAL A 72 -13.76 22.18 -0.56
C VAL A 72 -13.82 20.96 -1.46
N LEU A 73 -14.08 19.79 -0.88
CA LEU A 73 -14.43 18.59 -1.66
C LEU A 73 -15.78 18.84 -2.34
N ASN A 74 -15.74 19.42 -3.54
CA ASN A 74 -16.89 19.42 -4.42
C ASN A 74 -17.07 17.99 -4.92
N SER A 75 -18.09 17.30 -4.40
CA SER A 75 -18.58 16.04 -4.94
C SER A 75 -19.20 16.30 -6.32
N THR A 76 -18.37 16.56 -7.33
CA THR A 76 -18.79 16.47 -8.72
C THR A 76 -18.68 15.01 -9.12
N ASN A 77 -19.76 14.27 -8.85
CA ASN A 77 -20.02 12.97 -9.45
C ASN A 77 -20.15 13.15 -10.97
N ASN A 78 -19.04 13.35 -11.67
CA ASN A 78 -18.97 13.13 -13.10
C ASN A 78 -19.10 11.63 -13.31
N ARG A 79 -20.35 11.16 -13.37
CA ARG A 79 -20.72 9.79 -13.72
C ARG A 79 -20.19 9.52 -15.13
N LYS A 80 -18.93 9.09 -15.24
CA LYS A 80 -18.39 8.55 -16.49
C LYS A 80 -19.31 7.40 -16.92
N ARG A 81 -19.70 7.41 -18.19
CA ARG A 81 -20.58 6.39 -18.77
C ARG A 81 -19.92 5.02 -18.55
N ARG A 82 -20.60 4.17 -17.77
CA ARG A 82 -20.12 2.84 -17.39
C ARG A 82 -19.88 2.03 -18.68
N ILE A 83 -18.66 1.55 -18.90
CA ILE A 83 -18.42 0.54 -19.93
C ILE A 83 -19.18 -0.73 -19.47
N LYS A 84 -20.14 -1.20 -20.26
CA LYS A 84 -20.86 -2.45 -19.94
C LYS A 84 -19.84 -3.58 -19.91
N LYS A 85 -19.84 -4.40 -18.84
CA LYS A 85 -18.96 -5.58 -18.76
C LYS A 85 -19.23 -6.48 -19.99
N PRO A 86 -18.24 -7.14 -20.59
CA PRO A 86 -18.41 -7.86 -21.86
C PRO A 86 -19.46 -8.99 -21.81
N TRP A 87 -19.61 -9.61 -20.64
CA TRP A 87 -20.60 -10.66 -20.39
C TRP A 87 -21.98 -10.13 -19.99
N TRP A 88 -22.15 -8.81 -19.89
CA TRP A 88 -23.41 -8.17 -19.52
C TRP A 88 -24.36 -8.13 -20.71
N ASN A 89 -25.58 -8.64 -20.52
CA ASN A 89 -26.60 -8.70 -21.56
C ASN A 89 -27.94 -8.10 -21.08
N ASP A 90 -28.92 -8.03 -21.98
CA ASP A 90 -30.22 -7.44 -21.69
C ASP A 90 -31.00 -8.26 -20.65
N ASN A 91 -30.78 -9.57 -20.58
CA ASN A 91 -31.38 -10.42 -19.55
C ASN A 91 -30.87 -10.04 -18.14
N LEU A 92 -29.55 -9.84 -17.97
CA LEU A 92 -28.98 -9.36 -16.71
C LEU A 92 -29.46 -7.95 -16.35
N THR A 93 -29.67 -7.10 -17.35
CA THR A 93 -30.25 -5.76 -17.15
C THR A 93 -31.66 -5.86 -16.58
N ASN A 94 -32.51 -6.71 -17.18
CA ASN A 94 -33.88 -6.92 -16.71
C ASN A 94 -33.92 -7.54 -15.31
N LYS A 95 -33.06 -8.53 -15.03
CA LYS A 95 -32.95 -9.15 -13.72
C LYS A 95 -32.45 -8.17 -12.65
N TRP A 96 -31.48 -7.32 -12.98
CA TRP A 96 -31.00 -6.26 -12.10
C TRP A 96 -32.11 -5.25 -11.76
N ASN A 97 -32.90 -4.83 -12.75
CA ASN A 97 -34.03 -3.93 -12.53
C ASN A 97 -35.04 -4.55 -11.54
N ASN A 98 -35.34 -5.85 -11.68
CA ASN A 98 -36.21 -6.57 -10.75
C ASN A 98 -35.64 -6.63 -9.32
N VAL A 99 -34.31 -6.77 -9.17
CA VAL A 99 -33.66 -6.71 -7.85
C VAL A 99 -33.80 -5.32 -7.24
N CYS A 100 -33.55 -4.26 -8.01
CA CYS A 100 -33.71 -2.88 -7.53
C CYS A 100 -35.15 -2.56 -7.12
N MET A 101 -36.15 -3.02 -7.88
CA MET A 101 -37.56 -2.86 -7.53
C MET A 101 -37.88 -3.58 -6.21
N ALA A 102 -37.51 -4.86 -6.09
CA ALA A 102 -37.76 -5.65 -4.89
C ALA A 102 -37.01 -5.10 -3.65
N GLU A 103 -35.81 -4.54 -3.83
CA GLU A 103 -35.05 -3.87 -2.77
C GLU A 103 -35.77 -2.60 -2.31
N ASN A 104 -36.25 -1.78 -3.25
CA ASN A 104 -36.98 -0.55 -2.93
C ASN A 104 -38.26 -0.85 -2.16
N ASP A 105 -39.04 -1.85 -2.58
CA ASP A 105 -40.27 -2.27 -1.89
C ASP A 105 -39.96 -2.75 -0.46
N TYR A 106 -38.90 -3.53 -0.27
CA TYR A 106 -38.45 -3.98 1.05
C TYR A 106 -37.99 -2.82 1.96
N VAL A 107 -37.18 -1.90 1.43
CA VAL A 107 -36.59 -0.79 2.20
C VAL A 107 -37.67 0.23 2.61
N THR A 108 -38.62 0.51 1.72
CA THR A 108 -39.70 1.48 1.96
C THR A 108 -40.82 0.94 2.86
N CYS A 109 -40.94 -0.38 3.00
CA CYS A 109 -41.95 -1.00 3.85
C CYS A 109 -41.67 -0.80 5.36
N LYS A 110 -42.71 -0.34 6.08
CA LYS A 110 -42.69 -0.11 7.54
C LYS A 110 -43.42 -1.19 8.36
N GLN A 111 -44.24 -2.03 7.72
CA GLN A 111 -45.06 -3.04 8.38
C GLN A 111 -44.29 -4.36 8.54
N GLY A 112 -44.15 -4.87 9.77
CA GLY A 112 -43.24 -5.97 10.10
C GLY A 112 -43.43 -7.28 9.31
N THR A 113 -44.66 -7.80 9.26
CA THR A 113 -44.98 -9.05 8.56
C THR A 113 -44.79 -8.95 7.04
N LEU A 114 -45.29 -7.88 6.44
CA LEU A 114 -45.12 -7.60 5.00
C LEU A 114 -43.64 -7.38 4.64
N LYS A 115 -42.88 -6.68 5.49
CA LYS A 115 -41.45 -6.44 5.30
C LYS A 115 -40.65 -7.74 5.30
N GLN A 116 -41.03 -8.73 6.11
CA GLN A 116 -40.39 -10.04 6.11
C GLN A 116 -40.65 -10.83 4.81
N GLN A 117 -41.87 -10.74 4.27
CA GLN A 117 -42.21 -11.32 2.97
C GLN A 117 -41.46 -10.63 1.82
N LEU A 118 -41.41 -9.30 1.82
CA LEU A 118 -40.67 -8.51 0.82
C LEU A 118 -39.15 -8.77 0.89
N ARG A 119 -38.59 -8.96 2.09
CA ARG A 119 -37.19 -9.37 2.27
C ARG A 119 -36.93 -10.72 1.60
N LYS A 120 -37.83 -11.69 1.79
CA LYS A 120 -37.70 -13.02 1.15
C LYS A 120 -37.76 -12.88 -0.37
N HIS A 121 -38.71 -12.09 -0.88
CA HIS A 121 -38.83 -11.80 -2.31
C HIS A 121 -37.57 -11.15 -2.90
N PHE A 122 -37.02 -10.13 -2.24
CA PHE A 122 -35.76 -9.50 -2.63
C PHE A 122 -34.59 -10.50 -2.66
N VAL A 123 -34.45 -11.33 -1.62
CA VAL A 123 -33.41 -12.36 -1.57
C VAL A 123 -33.54 -13.35 -2.73
N ASP A 124 -34.76 -13.76 -3.08
CA ASP A 124 -35.00 -14.70 -4.19
C ASP A 124 -34.66 -14.07 -5.55
N LYS A 125 -35.04 -12.80 -5.77
CA LYS A 125 -34.66 -12.06 -6.99
C LYS A 125 -33.14 -11.86 -7.08
N ARG A 126 -32.48 -11.57 -5.96
CA ARG A 126 -31.03 -11.43 -5.89
C ARG A 126 -30.31 -12.76 -6.20
N LYS A 127 -30.78 -13.87 -5.63
CA LYS A 127 -30.25 -15.21 -5.93
C LYS A 127 -30.35 -15.55 -7.42
N ASP A 128 -31.49 -15.27 -8.05
CA ASP A 128 -31.67 -15.52 -9.48
C ASP A 128 -30.75 -14.65 -10.36
N PHE A 129 -30.61 -13.36 -10.01
CA PHE A 129 -29.66 -12.46 -10.66
C PHE A 129 -28.21 -12.93 -10.49
N ASP A 130 -27.79 -13.30 -9.29
CA ASP A 130 -26.43 -13.77 -9.01
C ASP A 130 -26.12 -15.07 -9.77
N ARG A 131 -27.07 -16.01 -9.80
CA ARG A 131 -26.97 -17.26 -10.56
C ARG A 131 -26.77 -17.00 -12.06
N LEU A 132 -27.59 -16.12 -12.65
CA LEU A 132 -27.48 -15.78 -14.07
C LEU A 132 -26.19 -15.00 -14.36
N THR A 133 -25.78 -14.12 -13.45
CA THR A 133 -24.53 -13.37 -13.57
C THR A 133 -23.35 -14.34 -13.63
N GLN A 134 -23.30 -15.33 -12.73
CA GLN A 134 -22.27 -16.35 -12.76
C GLN A 134 -22.34 -17.23 -14.02
N LYS A 135 -23.55 -17.58 -14.50
CA LYS A 135 -23.72 -18.34 -15.75
C LYS A 135 -23.12 -17.58 -16.94
N TYR A 136 -23.52 -16.32 -17.15
CA TYR A 136 -23.05 -15.53 -18.29
C TYR A 136 -21.56 -15.17 -18.18
N LYS A 137 -21.06 -14.92 -16.96
CA LYS A 137 -19.63 -14.74 -16.72
C LYS A 137 -18.83 -16.00 -17.10
N ARG A 138 -19.28 -17.19 -16.67
CA ARG A 138 -18.64 -18.47 -17.03
C ARG A 138 -18.68 -18.74 -18.54
N GLN A 139 -19.83 -18.52 -19.18
CA GLN A 139 -19.96 -18.69 -20.63
C GLN A 139 -19.04 -17.77 -21.42
N TYR A 140 -18.92 -16.51 -20.99
CA TYR A 140 -18.00 -15.57 -21.60
C TYR A 140 -16.54 -16.03 -21.47
N TRP A 141 -16.12 -16.44 -20.27
CA TRP A 141 -14.75 -16.94 -20.07
C TRP A 141 -14.46 -18.23 -20.85
N TYR A 142 -15.43 -19.14 -20.93
CA TYR A 142 -15.31 -20.33 -21.75
C TYR A 142 -15.10 -19.98 -23.23
N ARG A 143 -15.87 -19.03 -23.76
CA ARG A 143 -15.69 -18.53 -25.13
C ARG A 143 -14.33 -17.88 -25.34
N CYS A 144 -13.89 -17.03 -24.41
CA CYS A 144 -12.56 -16.42 -24.50
C CYS A 144 -11.43 -17.47 -24.47
N LEU A 145 -11.59 -18.53 -23.68
CA LEU A 145 -10.63 -19.64 -23.64
C LEU A 145 -10.65 -20.44 -24.96
N GLU A 146 -11.83 -20.76 -25.48
CA GLU A 146 -11.99 -21.46 -26.75
C GLU A 146 -11.41 -20.65 -27.92
N GLU A 147 -11.64 -19.33 -27.92
CA GLU A 147 -11.03 -18.40 -28.89
C GLU A 147 -9.50 -18.38 -28.76
N LEU A 148 -8.94 -18.48 -27.55
CA LEU A 148 -7.49 -18.55 -27.33
C LEU A 148 -6.87 -19.88 -27.79
N VAL A 149 -7.53 -21.01 -27.51
CA VAL A 149 -7.06 -22.34 -27.93
C VAL A 149 -7.03 -22.45 -29.46
N ASN A 150 -8.02 -21.85 -30.12
CA ASN A 150 -8.12 -21.84 -31.58
C ASN A 150 -7.39 -20.65 -32.23
N PHE A 151 -6.68 -19.82 -31.44
CA PHE A 151 -5.97 -18.66 -31.94
C PHE A 151 -4.61 -19.08 -32.54
N ASN A 152 -4.48 -18.94 -33.86
CA ASN A 152 -3.24 -19.18 -34.58
C ASN A 152 -2.80 -17.89 -35.28
N ASP A 153 -2.20 -16.97 -34.54
CA ASP A 153 -1.69 -15.69 -35.04
C ASP A 153 -0.23 -15.51 -34.60
N ASN A 154 0.60 -15.01 -35.51
CA ASN A 154 2.05 -14.87 -35.29
C ASN A 154 2.41 -13.55 -34.59
N ASP A 155 1.44 -12.70 -34.23
CA ASP A 155 1.65 -11.43 -33.52
C ASP A 155 1.66 -11.59 -31.98
N PRO A 156 2.83 -11.49 -31.32
CA PRO A 156 2.95 -11.65 -29.87
C PRO A 156 2.17 -10.60 -29.08
N LYS A 157 1.99 -9.38 -29.61
CA LYS A 157 1.27 -8.31 -28.90
C LYS A 157 -0.23 -8.62 -28.79
N GLN A 158 -0.80 -9.22 -29.83
CA GLN A 158 -2.20 -9.64 -29.80
C GLN A 158 -2.42 -10.85 -28.90
N PHE A 159 -1.50 -11.80 -28.88
CA PHE A 159 -1.53 -12.93 -27.96
C PHE A 159 -1.54 -12.47 -26.50
N TRP A 160 -0.56 -11.66 -26.09
CA TRP A 160 -0.47 -11.18 -24.70
C TRP A 160 -1.62 -10.27 -24.30
N ARG A 161 -2.16 -9.46 -25.24
CA ARG A 161 -3.36 -8.65 -24.99
C ARG A 161 -4.58 -9.52 -24.67
N ARG A 162 -4.74 -10.68 -25.31
CA ARG A 162 -5.85 -11.61 -25.08
C ARG A 162 -5.66 -12.45 -23.82
N ILE A 163 -4.43 -12.93 -23.54
CA ILE A 163 -4.08 -13.57 -22.25
C ILE A 163 -4.29 -12.61 -21.06
N GLY A 164 -3.91 -11.35 -21.20
CA GLY A 164 -4.12 -10.36 -20.13
C GLY A 164 -5.61 -10.12 -19.81
N GLN A 165 -6.51 -10.44 -20.73
CA GLN A 165 -7.96 -10.36 -20.51
C GLN A 165 -8.50 -11.56 -19.72
N THR A 166 -7.87 -12.75 -19.76
CA THR A 166 -8.40 -13.96 -19.12
C THR A 166 -8.19 -14.05 -17.62
N GLY A 167 -7.37 -13.16 -17.05
CA GLY A 167 -7.22 -13.00 -15.60
C GLY A 167 -6.81 -14.31 -14.92
N ILE A 168 -5.54 -14.70 -15.08
CA ILE A 168 -4.95 -15.80 -14.33
C ILE A 168 -5.20 -15.54 -12.84
N GLY A 169 -5.90 -16.48 -12.19
CA GLY A 169 -6.31 -16.37 -10.80
C GLY A 169 -5.11 -16.29 -9.86
N ASN A 170 -5.20 -15.42 -8.86
CA ASN A 170 -4.31 -15.44 -7.71
C ASN A 170 -4.67 -16.63 -6.82
N GLU A 171 -4.31 -17.85 -7.20
CA GLU A 171 -4.17 -18.96 -6.26
C GLU A 171 -2.70 -19.13 -5.91
N SER A 172 -2.16 -18.14 -5.19
CA SER A 172 -1.00 -18.37 -4.34
C SER A 172 -1.53 -18.58 -2.93
N GLN A 173 -1.92 -19.82 -2.60
CA GLN A 173 -1.78 -20.24 -1.21
C GLN A 173 -0.28 -20.20 -0.94
N ILE A 174 0.17 -19.17 -0.23
CA ILE A 174 1.53 -19.11 0.30
C ILE A 174 1.58 -20.23 1.34
N CYS A 175 1.99 -21.42 0.92
CA CYS A 175 2.26 -22.53 1.81
C CYS A 175 3.67 -22.30 2.36
N ILE A 176 3.79 -22.29 3.68
CA ILE A 176 5.09 -22.35 4.33
C ILE A 176 5.73 -23.69 3.90
N PRO A 177 6.98 -23.71 3.42
CA PRO A 177 7.64 -24.96 3.05
C PRO A 177 7.65 -25.90 4.25
N ASN A 178 7.01 -27.07 4.11
CA ASN A 178 6.93 -28.11 5.14
C ASN A 178 8.09 -29.11 5.01
N GLU A 179 9.21 -28.69 4.44
CA GLU A 179 10.39 -29.51 4.21
C GLU A 179 11.67 -28.69 4.40
N VAL A 180 12.70 -29.33 4.98
CA VAL A 180 14.06 -28.78 5.05
C VAL A 180 15.06 -29.84 4.62
N THR A 181 16.06 -29.42 3.85
CA THR A 181 17.23 -30.25 3.53
C THR A 181 18.18 -30.24 4.72
N LEU A 182 18.56 -31.39 5.25
CA LEU A 182 19.53 -31.56 6.33
C LEU A 182 20.96 -31.50 5.80
N ASP A 183 21.93 -31.41 6.72
CA ASP A 183 23.35 -31.20 6.37
C ASP A 183 23.97 -32.42 5.66
N ASP A 184 23.31 -33.59 5.75
CA ASP A 184 23.63 -34.83 5.04
C ASP A 184 22.94 -34.94 3.65
N GLY A 185 22.21 -33.90 3.24
CA GLY A 185 21.46 -33.85 1.98
C GLY A 185 20.09 -34.54 2.00
N THR A 186 19.67 -35.11 3.14
CA THR A 186 18.34 -35.72 3.26
C THR A 186 17.24 -34.67 3.44
N ILE A 187 16.02 -34.96 3.01
CA ILE A 187 14.86 -34.07 3.16
C ILE A 187 14.05 -34.53 4.38
N SER A 188 13.78 -33.61 5.32
CA SER A 188 12.93 -33.87 6.48
C SER A 188 11.66 -33.03 6.45
N ASN A 189 10.53 -33.69 6.65
CA ASN A 189 9.20 -33.08 6.77
C ASN A 189 8.71 -32.99 8.22
N ASN A 190 9.59 -33.31 9.18
CA ASN A 190 9.26 -33.28 10.59
C ASN A 190 9.29 -31.84 11.11
N LEU A 191 8.18 -31.36 11.66
CA LEU A 191 8.01 -29.98 12.13
C LEU A 191 9.07 -29.55 13.16
N GLU A 192 9.45 -30.42 14.10
CA GLU A 192 10.46 -30.11 15.12
C GLU A 192 11.86 -29.97 14.51
N THR A 193 12.15 -30.79 13.50
CA THR A 193 13.40 -30.71 12.72
C THR A 193 13.45 -29.43 11.88
N ILE A 194 12.34 -29.06 11.25
CA ILE A 194 12.20 -27.81 10.48
C ILE A 194 12.43 -26.61 11.40
N LEU A 195 11.69 -26.54 12.52
CA LEU A 195 11.77 -25.42 13.46
C LEU A 195 13.15 -25.30 14.11
N SER A 196 13.79 -26.41 14.46
CA SER A 196 15.14 -26.40 15.05
C SER A 196 16.21 -25.95 14.05
N LYS A 197 16.14 -26.43 12.80
CA LYS A 197 17.05 -25.99 11.73
C LYS A 197 16.87 -24.51 11.43
N TRP A 198 15.63 -24.04 11.30
CA TRP A 198 15.33 -22.62 11.14
C TRP A 198 15.83 -21.80 12.31
N LYS A 199 15.56 -22.20 13.55
CA LYS A 199 16.06 -21.50 14.74
C LYS A 199 17.58 -21.35 14.70
N LYS A 200 18.31 -22.41 14.33
CA LYS A 200 19.78 -22.38 14.18
C LYS A 200 20.21 -21.43 13.06
N GLN A 201 19.63 -21.54 11.87
CA GLN A 201 19.96 -20.67 10.73
C GLN A 201 19.63 -19.21 11.02
N PHE A 202 18.43 -18.91 11.49
CA PHE A 202 18.00 -17.54 11.78
C PHE A 202 18.67 -16.94 13.01
N SER A 203 19.16 -17.74 13.97
CA SER A 203 19.91 -17.20 15.11
C SER A 203 21.19 -16.46 14.70
N GLN A 204 21.85 -16.92 13.64
CA GLN A 204 23.04 -16.25 13.09
C GLN A 204 22.70 -14.88 12.46
N PHE A 205 21.43 -14.70 12.07
CA PHE A 205 20.92 -13.50 11.45
C PHE A 205 20.32 -12.48 12.43
N ILE A 206 20.06 -12.88 13.68
CA ILE A 206 19.41 -12.05 14.71
C ILE A 206 20.40 -11.11 15.43
N GLU A 207 21.71 -11.21 15.19
CA GLU A 207 22.70 -10.28 15.75
C GLU A 207 23.17 -9.23 14.72
N PRO A 208 22.37 -8.22 14.33
CA PRO A 208 22.95 -7.00 13.85
C PRO A 208 23.66 -6.36 15.05
N LYS A 209 24.97 -6.13 14.93
CA LYS A 209 25.71 -5.26 15.86
C LYS A 209 24.95 -3.93 15.96
N TYR A 210 24.21 -3.74 17.05
CA TYR A 210 23.34 -2.59 17.25
C TYR A 210 24.16 -1.31 17.10
N LYS A 211 23.86 -0.54 16.04
CA LYS A 211 24.44 0.79 15.87
C LYS A 211 23.31 1.80 15.81
N GLU A 212 23.43 2.82 16.63
CA GLU A 212 22.56 4.00 16.54
C GLU A 212 22.54 4.56 15.11
N THR A 213 21.43 5.19 14.75
CA THR A 213 21.32 5.93 13.49
C THR A 213 22.25 7.13 13.54
N THR A 214 23.00 7.37 12.47
CA THR A 214 23.84 8.56 12.33
C THR A 214 23.03 9.72 11.75
N ILE A 215 23.47 10.95 11.98
CA ILE A 215 22.80 12.11 11.39
C ILE A 215 22.91 12.10 9.85
N ASP A 216 23.99 11.54 9.30
CA ASP A 216 24.21 11.43 7.85
C ASP A 216 23.23 10.47 7.18
N GLU A 217 22.89 9.35 7.84
CA GLU A 217 21.85 8.43 7.36
C GLU A 217 20.50 9.16 7.27
N VAL A 218 20.14 9.91 8.31
CA VAL A 218 18.90 10.70 8.33
C VAL A 218 18.93 11.79 7.26
N HIS A 219 20.04 12.51 7.15
CA HIS A 219 20.22 13.58 6.17
C HIS A 219 20.06 13.02 4.74
N LYS A 220 20.72 11.91 4.43
CA LYS A 220 20.63 11.24 3.14
C LYS A 220 19.19 10.88 2.78
N VAL A 221 18.45 10.18 3.65
CA VAL A 221 17.08 9.76 3.33
C VAL A 221 16.13 10.95 3.19
N VAL A 222 16.26 11.97 4.05
CA VAL A 222 15.42 13.17 4.02
C VAL A 222 15.66 13.97 2.74
N MET A 223 16.91 14.17 2.35
CA MET A 223 17.25 14.94 1.14
C MET A 223 16.87 14.19 -0.14
N ASN A 224 17.00 12.87 -0.15
CA ASN A 224 16.61 12.01 -1.28
C ASN A 224 15.10 11.78 -1.38
N ALA A 225 14.32 12.14 -0.36
CA ALA A 225 12.87 12.02 -0.40
C ALA A 225 12.30 12.83 -1.58
N LYS A 226 11.44 12.18 -2.38
CA LYS A 226 10.83 12.81 -3.57
C LYS A 226 9.90 13.95 -3.17
N ASN A 227 10.06 15.10 -3.82
CA ASN A 227 9.17 16.26 -3.66
C ASN A 227 7.81 16.01 -4.34
N CYS A 228 6.85 16.88 -4.04
CA CYS A 228 5.50 16.93 -4.58
C CYS A 228 4.71 15.63 -4.34
N LYS A 229 5.02 14.90 -3.26
CA LYS A 229 4.27 13.72 -2.84
C LYS A 229 3.21 14.12 -1.80
N SER A 230 2.14 13.34 -1.77
CA SER A 230 1.04 13.53 -0.81
C SER A 230 1.53 13.29 0.61
N ALA A 231 1.07 14.14 1.52
CA ALA A 231 1.30 14.00 2.96
C ALA A 231 0.52 12.82 3.56
N GLY A 232 0.95 12.37 4.73
CA GLY A 232 0.21 11.40 5.54
C GLY A 232 -0.90 12.07 6.36
N ILE A 233 -1.33 11.36 7.41
CA ILE A 233 -2.32 11.88 8.38
C ILE A 233 -1.81 13.09 9.17
N ASP A 234 -0.49 13.28 9.24
CA ASP A 234 0.20 14.40 9.86
C ASP A 234 0.24 15.67 8.99
N LEU A 235 -0.20 15.59 7.72
CA LEU A 235 -0.20 16.71 6.77
C LEU A 235 1.18 17.33 6.50
N ILE A 236 2.27 16.61 6.80
CA ILE A 236 3.64 17.08 6.58
C ILE A 236 4.17 16.52 5.24
N GLN A 237 4.65 17.42 4.38
CA GLN A 237 5.29 17.09 3.10
C GLN A 237 6.80 17.08 3.20
N ALA A 238 7.47 16.35 2.30
CA ALA A 238 8.92 16.12 2.37
C ALA A 238 9.73 17.42 2.33
N GLU A 239 9.29 18.38 1.52
CA GLU A 239 9.92 19.68 1.31
C GLU A 239 10.10 20.47 2.60
N LEU A 240 9.11 20.39 3.50
CA LEU A 240 9.11 21.08 4.79
C LEU A 240 10.16 20.51 5.76
N CYS A 241 10.55 19.26 5.54
CA CYS A 241 11.51 18.53 6.37
C CYS A 241 12.93 18.57 5.83
N LYS A 242 13.18 19.11 4.62
CA LYS A 242 14.52 19.28 4.03
C LYS A 242 15.26 20.46 4.66
N ASN A 243 15.44 20.41 5.98
CA ASN A 243 16.09 21.42 6.79
C ASN A 243 16.90 20.75 7.90
N ILE A 244 18.11 21.25 8.16
CA ILE A 244 19.05 20.65 9.12
C ILE A 244 18.50 20.55 10.55
N SER A 245 17.68 21.53 10.96
CA SER A 245 17.06 21.56 12.29
C SER A 245 16.03 20.44 12.45
N ILE A 246 15.28 20.14 11.38
CA ILE A 246 14.32 19.02 11.35
C ILE A 246 15.05 17.69 11.31
N ILE A 247 16.09 17.58 10.49
CA ILE A 247 16.96 16.39 10.43
C ILE A 247 17.52 16.08 11.81
N SER A 248 17.92 17.09 12.58
CA SER A 248 18.43 16.94 13.95
C SER A 248 17.36 16.40 14.91
N ILE A 249 16.12 16.88 14.83
CA ILE A 249 15.00 16.33 15.63
C ILE A 249 14.75 14.86 15.24
N LEU A 250 14.63 14.58 13.94
CA LEU A 250 14.36 13.24 13.43
C LEU A 250 15.47 12.26 13.83
N HIS A 251 16.73 12.68 13.79
CA HIS A 251 17.86 11.88 14.26
C HIS A 251 17.70 11.42 15.71
N LYS A 252 17.42 12.36 16.62
CA LYS A 252 17.20 12.02 18.03
C LYS A 252 15.95 11.16 18.21
N LEU A 253 14.88 11.46 17.50
CA LEU A 253 13.63 10.69 17.57
C LEU A 253 13.83 9.25 17.08
N PHE A 254 14.53 9.05 15.97
CA PHE A 254 14.78 7.72 15.41
C PHE A 254 15.68 6.89 16.32
N ASN A 255 16.71 7.48 16.93
CA ASN A 255 17.51 6.76 17.92
C ASN A 255 16.70 6.39 19.16
N LEU A 256 15.82 7.28 19.65
CA LEU A 256 14.91 6.95 20.74
C LEU A 256 13.96 5.81 20.37
N CYS A 257 13.39 5.83 19.16
CA CYS A 257 12.50 4.77 18.68
C CYS A 257 13.25 3.44 18.56
N PHE A 258 14.47 3.47 18.03
CA PHE A 258 15.30 2.29 17.84
C PHE A 258 15.74 1.69 19.18
N SER A 259 16.16 2.51 20.16
CA SER A 259 16.64 2.03 21.46
C SER A 259 15.50 1.55 22.38
N SER A 260 14.33 2.17 22.30
CA SER A 260 13.17 1.82 23.14
C SER A 260 12.27 0.75 22.53
N GLY A 261 12.36 0.52 21.22
CA GLY A 261 11.44 -0.33 20.47
C GLY A 261 10.04 0.26 20.27
N ASN A 262 9.78 1.48 20.75
CA ASN A 262 8.50 2.15 20.63
C ASN A 262 8.53 3.19 19.51
N VAL A 263 7.48 3.24 18.70
CA VAL A 263 7.28 4.24 17.64
C VAL A 263 6.02 5.06 17.92
N PRO A 264 5.90 6.30 17.41
CA PRO A 264 4.68 7.08 17.57
C PRO A 264 3.45 6.34 17.06
N ASN A 265 2.38 6.30 17.84
CA ASN A 265 1.11 5.65 17.47
C ASN A 265 0.50 6.22 16.19
N MET A 266 0.81 7.46 15.85
CA MET A 266 0.40 8.07 14.58
C MET A 266 1.03 7.36 13.37
N TRP A 267 2.21 6.76 13.51
CA TRP A 267 2.88 6.01 12.44
C TRP A 267 2.14 4.72 12.08
N ASN A 268 1.36 4.17 13.01
CA ASN A 268 0.50 3.02 12.80
C ASN A 268 -0.82 3.36 12.08
N LYS A 269 -1.04 4.64 11.74
CA LYS A 269 -2.23 5.14 11.06
C LYS A 269 -1.85 5.64 9.67
N GLY A 270 -2.69 5.36 8.68
CA GLY A 270 -2.48 5.83 7.31
C GLY A 270 -3.79 6.10 6.59
N ILE A 271 -3.76 6.99 5.61
CA ILE A 271 -4.93 7.32 4.78
C ILE A 271 -4.93 6.41 3.55
N ILE A 272 -5.94 5.56 3.43
CA ILE A 272 -6.09 4.68 2.26
C ILE A 272 -6.73 5.46 1.12
N THR A 273 -5.97 5.65 0.04
CA THR A 273 -6.44 6.29 -1.20
C THR A 273 -6.65 5.22 -2.27
N PRO A 274 -7.88 4.99 -2.74
CA PRO A 274 -8.14 4.00 -3.79
C PRO A 274 -7.72 4.52 -5.17
N ILE A 275 -6.82 3.79 -5.84
CA ILE A 275 -6.37 4.08 -7.22
C ILE A 275 -6.91 3.02 -8.18
N PRO A 276 -7.60 3.39 -9.29
CA PRO A 276 -8.06 2.41 -10.27
C PRO A 276 -6.92 1.54 -10.80
N LYS A 277 -7.13 0.21 -10.85
CA LYS A 277 -6.15 -0.74 -11.43
C LYS A 277 -5.93 -0.49 -12.91
N CYS A 278 -6.98 -0.11 -13.63
CA CYS A 278 -7.01 0.18 -15.06
C CYS A 278 -7.90 1.41 -15.32
N SER A 279 -7.62 2.16 -16.39
CA SER A 279 -8.41 3.34 -16.77
C SER A 279 -9.85 3.01 -17.18
N THR A 280 -10.12 1.75 -17.55
CA THR A 280 -11.41 1.26 -18.05
C THR A 280 -12.22 0.45 -17.03
N SER A 281 -11.70 0.26 -15.80
CA SER A 281 -12.37 -0.55 -14.79
C SER A 281 -13.61 0.13 -14.21
N ASP A 282 -14.62 -0.68 -13.80
CA ASP A 282 -15.89 -0.18 -13.26
C ASP A 282 -15.66 0.57 -11.93
N PRO A 283 -15.97 1.88 -11.85
CA PRO A 283 -15.72 2.67 -10.64
C PRO A 283 -16.53 2.24 -9.41
N ARG A 284 -17.54 1.38 -9.60
CA ARG A 284 -18.40 0.87 -8.53
C ARG A 284 -17.93 -0.47 -7.97
N ASP A 285 -16.93 -1.09 -8.58
CA ASP A 285 -16.40 -2.38 -8.15
C ASP A 285 -15.17 -2.13 -7.24
N PRO A 286 -15.26 -2.32 -5.91
CA PRO A 286 -14.16 -2.03 -4.99
C PRO A 286 -12.90 -2.85 -5.33
N LEU A 287 -13.05 -4.04 -5.91
CA LEU A 287 -11.93 -4.91 -6.30
C LEU A 287 -11.15 -4.37 -7.52
N SER A 288 -11.71 -3.38 -8.22
CA SER A 288 -11.06 -2.69 -9.34
C SER A 288 -10.05 -1.62 -8.90
N TYR A 289 -9.91 -1.37 -7.60
CA TYR A 289 -8.98 -0.39 -7.06
C TYR A 289 -7.80 -1.07 -6.34
N ARG A 290 -6.64 -0.39 -6.33
CA ARG A 290 -5.52 -0.65 -5.44
C ARG A 290 -5.60 0.37 -4.30
N GLY A 291 -5.68 -0.09 -3.06
CA GLY A 291 -5.53 0.81 -1.91
C GLY A 291 -4.07 1.21 -1.78
N ILE A 292 -3.75 2.50 -1.88
CA ILE A 292 -2.43 3.03 -1.54
C ILE A 292 -2.54 3.75 -0.20
N THR A 293 -1.74 3.34 0.76
CA THR A 293 -1.70 3.97 2.08
C THR A 293 -0.74 5.16 2.07
N LEU A 294 -1.26 6.34 2.40
CA LEU A 294 -0.46 7.53 2.67
C LEU A 294 -0.04 7.51 4.14
N ALA A 295 1.24 7.24 4.38
CA ALA A 295 1.82 7.21 5.72
C ALA A 295 2.57 8.51 6.05
N PRO A 296 2.72 8.84 7.36
CA PRO A 296 3.51 9.97 7.85
C PRO A 296 4.90 10.07 7.22
N PHE A 297 5.41 11.29 7.03
CA PHE A 297 6.72 11.50 6.43
C PHE A 297 7.84 10.86 7.28
N ALA A 298 7.86 11.16 8.58
CA ALA A 298 8.88 10.66 9.50
C ALA A 298 8.92 9.12 9.55
N TYR A 299 7.76 8.47 9.55
CA TYR A 299 7.65 7.02 9.48
C TYR A 299 8.35 6.45 8.23
N LYS A 300 8.07 7.03 7.05
CA LYS A 300 8.69 6.58 5.80
C LYS A 300 10.21 6.74 5.83
N MET A 301 10.72 7.83 6.41
CA MET A 301 12.16 8.05 6.55
C MET A 301 12.79 7.04 7.50
N TYR A 302 12.15 6.78 8.65
CA TYR A 302 12.60 5.74 9.58
C TYR A 302 12.67 4.36 8.92
N CYS A 303 11.59 3.94 8.23
CA CYS A 303 11.58 2.69 7.47
C CYS A 303 12.63 2.66 6.36
N SER A 304 12.89 3.78 5.68
CA SER A 304 13.92 3.86 4.64
C SER A 304 15.32 3.57 5.19
N ILE A 305 15.64 4.11 6.36
CA ILE A 305 16.93 3.86 7.03
C ILE A 305 17.05 2.38 7.41
N LEU A 306 16.01 1.82 8.03
CA LEU A 306 15.99 0.40 8.39
C LEU A 306 16.11 -0.49 7.15
N ASN A 307 15.44 -0.12 6.06
CA ASN A 307 15.49 -0.86 4.80
C ASN A 307 16.89 -0.80 4.16
N GLU A 308 17.54 0.36 4.12
CA GLU A 308 18.92 0.47 3.60
C GLU A 308 19.90 -0.39 4.40
N ARG A 309 19.76 -0.42 5.73
CA ARG A 309 20.57 -1.28 6.62
C ARG A 309 20.30 -2.76 6.39
N LEU A 310 19.02 -3.15 6.28
CA LEU A 310 18.61 -4.53 6.05
C LEU A 310 19.10 -5.04 4.70
N VAL A 311 18.92 -4.26 3.63
CA VAL A 311 19.37 -4.62 2.29
C VAL A 311 20.88 -4.78 2.26
N LYS A 312 21.63 -3.84 2.84
CA LYS A 312 23.09 -3.94 2.93
C LYS A 312 23.53 -5.22 3.67
N TRP A 313 22.87 -5.54 4.77
CA TRP A 313 23.18 -6.75 5.53
C TRP A 313 22.81 -8.04 4.76
N LEU A 314 21.68 -8.05 4.04
CA LEU A 314 21.29 -9.16 3.18
C LEU A 314 22.30 -9.41 2.05
N ASP A 315 22.83 -8.33 1.46
CA ASP A 315 23.86 -8.39 0.42
C ASP A 315 25.20 -8.88 0.99
N GLU A 316 25.65 -8.35 2.14
CA GLU A 316 26.91 -8.76 2.81
C GLU A 316 26.91 -10.24 3.24
N MET A 317 25.74 -10.79 3.53
CA MET A 317 25.58 -12.18 3.97
C MET A 317 25.21 -13.13 2.81
N GLU A 318 25.07 -12.63 1.59
CA GLU A 318 24.68 -13.40 0.39
C GLU A 318 23.41 -14.26 0.62
N ILE A 319 22.44 -13.73 1.37
CA ILE A 319 21.23 -14.48 1.79
C ILE A 319 20.20 -14.58 0.65
N VAL A 320 20.17 -13.59 -0.24
CA VAL A 320 19.17 -13.49 -1.30
C VAL A 320 19.62 -14.28 -2.52
N ASN A 321 18.79 -15.23 -2.95
CA ASN A 321 19.06 -16.03 -4.15
C ASN A 321 19.09 -15.18 -5.42
N ASP A 322 19.90 -15.61 -6.40
CA ASP A 322 20.04 -14.93 -7.69
C ASP A 322 18.78 -14.95 -8.55
N GLU A 323 17.81 -15.81 -8.29
CA GLU A 323 16.53 -15.78 -9.01
C GLU A 323 15.61 -14.65 -8.52
N GLN A 324 15.90 -14.03 -7.37
CA GLN A 324 15.10 -12.94 -6.81
C GLN A 324 15.43 -11.63 -7.54
N ASN A 325 14.60 -11.23 -8.51
CA ASN A 325 14.75 -9.93 -9.18
C ASN A 325 13.77 -8.87 -8.67
N GLY A 326 12.69 -9.27 -8.01
CA GLY A 326 11.69 -8.35 -7.47
C GLY A 326 12.23 -7.56 -6.27
N PHE A 327 12.07 -6.23 -6.32
CA PHE A 327 12.48 -5.29 -5.25
C PHE A 327 13.98 -5.26 -4.92
N MET A 328 14.82 -5.83 -5.80
CA MET A 328 16.27 -5.75 -5.68
C MET A 328 16.81 -4.55 -6.46
N ASN A 329 17.90 -3.95 -5.96
CA ASN A 329 18.59 -2.89 -6.67
C ASN A 329 19.15 -3.42 -8.00
N ASP A 330 19.14 -2.58 -9.03
CA ASP A 330 19.67 -2.87 -10.38
C ASP A 330 19.06 -4.11 -11.08
N ARG A 331 17.92 -4.60 -10.58
CA ARG A 331 17.15 -5.69 -11.18
C ARG A 331 15.75 -5.22 -11.59
N SER A 332 15.18 -5.87 -12.57
CA SER A 332 13.91 -5.49 -13.19
C SER A 332 13.09 -6.70 -13.63
N THR A 333 11.87 -6.47 -14.08
CA THR A 333 11.04 -7.52 -14.69
C THR A 333 11.61 -8.04 -16.01
N ILE A 334 12.53 -7.29 -16.65
CA ILE A 334 13.17 -7.70 -17.91
C ILE A 334 14.10 -8.88 -17.65
N ASP A 335 14.79 -8.90 -16.50
CA ASP A 335 15.72 -9.98 -16.14
C ASP A 335 14.98 -11.32 -16.03
N HIS A 336 13.81 -11.34 -15.38
CA HIS A 336 12.94 -12.52 -15.36
C HIS A 336 12.50 -12.98 -16.75
N ILE A 337 12.17 -12.04 -17.65
CA ILE A 337 11.78 -12.38 -19.04
C ILE A 337 12.97 -12.99 -19.78
N SER A 338 14.17 -12.44 -19.60
CA SER A 338 15.41 -12.92 -20.21
C SER A 338 15.73 -14.35 -19.75
N THR A 339 15.72 -14.60 -18.45
CA THR A 339 15.94 -15.93 -17.86
C THR A 339 14.92 -16.93 -18.38
N THR A 340 13.63 -16.57 -18.39
CA THR A 340 12.55 -17.45 -18.86
C THR A 340 12.71 -17.79 -20.34
N THR A 341 12.99 -16.78 -21.17
CA THR A 341 13.19 -16.98 -22.62
C THR A 341 14.38 -17.89 -22.89
N SER A 342 15.50 -17.67 -22.20
CA SER A 342 16.72 -18.47 -22.33
C SER A 342 16.49 -19.95 -21.97
N ILE A 343 15.74 -20.21 -20.91
CA ILE A 343 15.36 -21.59 -20.51
C ILE A 343 14.53 -22.26 -21.59
N ILE A 344 13.53 -21.54 -22.14
CA ILE A 344 12.66 -22.07 -23.20
C ILE A 344 13.47 -22.38 -24.47
N GLU A 345 14.36 -21.47 -24.88
CA GLU A 345 15.19 -21.66 -26.07
C GLU A 345 16.17 -22.83 -25.92
N THR A 346 16.80 -22.96 -24.74
CA THR A 346 17.71 -24.07 -24.45
C THR A 346 16.98 -25.40 -24.53
N ARG A 347 15.77 -25.50 -23.95
CA ARG A 347 14.95 -26.72 -24.00
C ARG A 347 14.40 -27.06 -25.39
N LYS A 348 14.23 -26.07 -26.27
CA LYS A 348 13.82 -26.32 -27.66
C LYS A 348 14.96 -26.86 -28.53
N LYS A 349 16.21 -26.65 -28.11
CA LYS A 349 17.41 -27.11 -28.83
C LYS A 349 17.89 -28.50 -28.40
N MET A 350 17.45 -28.97 -27.23
CA MET A 350 17.58 -30.36 -26.78
C MET A 350 16.45 -31.19 -27.39
#